data_AF-A0A7Y0FIP9-F1
#
_entry.id   AF-A0A7Y0FIP9-F1
#
_cell.length_a   1.000
_cell.length_b   1.000
_cell.length_c   1.000
_cell.angle_alpha   90.00
_cell.angle_beta   90.00
_cell.angle_gamma   90.00
#
_symmetry.space_group_name_H-M   'P 1'
#
loop_
_entity.id
_entity.type
_entity.pdbx_description
1 polymer ?
#
loop_
_entity_poly.entity_id
_entity_poly.type
_entity_poly.pdbx_seq_one_letter_code
_entity_poly.pdbx_strand_id
1 'polypeptide(L)'
;MIDINKELIDKLYYKEIEGSDSLLCPGAVSKPSHIISKEGLELMLKEKSLTFPKSLMDFYSQAAMLSLTWIIVDERFRNGKEREALFKEDPWIKKEYLDNGYSWEAVKILLSGNLNISEIQNIIDIEDVKSTGMYDAAISLGLNGGDLRPIDFNEYAVACMKVENGKLIDNVYLYTGFGGFPEALHDMKVNFEQYLELAYKAKCFNYWNLTYCLKEKSPSYELMKRFFPIIFPQIDPDLKEFGIEY
;
A
#
# COMPACT_ATOMS: atom_id res chain seq x y z
N MET A 1 4.24 -15.63 10.14
CA MET A 1 3.13 -14.72 10.48
C MET A 1 3.75 -13.39 10.87
N ILE A 2 3.47 -12.32 10.14
CA ILE A 2 3.86 -10.96 10.51
C ILE A 2 3.05 -10.50 11.73
N ASP A 3 3.75 -9.96 12.73
CA ASP A 3 3.14 -9.30 13.90
C ASP A 3 2.91 -7.83 13.55
N ILE A 4 1.64 -7.46 13.36
CA ILE A 4 1.29 -6.12 12.85
C ILE A 4 1.68 -5.02 13.84
N ASN A 5 1.48 -5.27 15.14
CA ASN A 5 1.85 -4.30 16.16
C ASN A 5 3.37 -4.14 16.22
N LYS A 6 4.11 -5.25 16.22
CA LYS A 6 5.56 -5.19 16.35
C LYS A 6 6.27 -4.69 15.08
N GLU A 7 5.96 -5.25 13.91
CA GLU A 7 6.73 -4.98 12.69
C GLU A 7 6.22 -3.74 11.94
N LEU A 8 4.91 -3.56 11.82
CA LEU A 8 4.33 -2.44 11.04
C LEU A 8 4.10 -1.18 11.89
N ILE A 9 3.70 -1.31 13.15
CA ILE A 9 3.45 -0.16 14.02
C ILE A 9 4.71 0.23 14.81
N ASP A 10 5.23 -0.64 15.67
CA ASP A 10 6.34 -0.31 16.57
C ASP A 10 7.66 -0.10 15.83
N LYS A 11 7.93 -0.91 14.81
CA LYS A 11 9.20 -0.85 14.09
C LYS A 11 9.13 0.07 12.87
N LEU A 12 8.28 -0.25 11.90
CA LEU A 12 8.17 0.55 10.69
C LEU A 12 7.68 1.98 10.99
N TYR A 13 6.52 2.11 11.65
CA TYR A 13 5.97 3.43 11.91
C TYR A 13 6.78 4.22 12.95
N TYR A 14 6.94 3.73 14.18
CA TYR A 14 7.57 4.54 15.24
C TYR A 14 9.09 4.69 15.12
N LYS A 15 9.83 3.62 14.79
CA LYS A 15 11.31 3.66 14.79
C LYS A 15 11.89 4.13 13.47
N GLU A 16 11.29 3.73 12.36
CA GLU A 16 11.87 3.96 11.03
C GLU A 16 11.27 5.20 10.34
N ILE A 17 9.96 5.42 10.45
CA ILE A 17 9.26 6.52 9.80
C ILE A 17 9.17 7.76 10.71
N GLU A 18 8.54 7.66 11.88
CA GLU A 18 8.39 8.78 12.82
C GLU A 18 9.73 9.20 13.44
N GLY A 19 10.65 8.24 13.59
CA GLY A 19 12.04 8.51 13.98
C GLY A 19 12.84 9.37 12.98
N SER A 20 12.29 9.69 11.81
CA SER A 20 12.92 10.58 10.82
C SER A 20 12.51 12.04 11.04
N ASP A 21 13.49 12.92 11.26
CA ASP A 21 13.30 14.37 11.27
C ASP A 21 12.87 14.96 9.90
N SER A 22 12.68 14.12 8.89
CA SER A 22 12.40 14.51 7.50
C SER A 22 11.00 14.12 7.04
N LEU A 23 10.18 13.49 7.90
CA LEU A 23 8.86 13.00 7.54
C LEU A 23 7.77 13.52 8.47
N LEU A 24 6.63 13.90 7.89
CA LEU A 24 5.39 14.11 8.63
C LEU A 24 4.56 12.83 8.54
N CYS A 25 4.14 12.33 9.69
CA CYS A 25 3.42 11.05 9.78
C CYS A 25 2.19 11.27 10.67
N PRO A 26 0.97 11.27 10.11
CA PRO A 26 -0.24 11.60 10.86
C PRO A 26 -0.68 10.54 11.88
N GLY A 27 0.00 9.39 11.95
CA GLY A 27 -0.34 8.28 12.82
C GLY A 27 -0.60 6.97 12.09
N ALA A 28 -0.39 5.86 12.78
CA ALA A 28 -0.89 4.55 12.39
C ALA A 28 -2.31 4.34 12.93
N VAL A 29 -3.23 3.82 12.10
CA VAL A 29 -4.61 3.51 12.50
C VAL A 29 -4.89 2.03 12.23
N SER A 30 -5.13 1.26 13.29
CA SER A 30 -5.43 -0.19 13.18
C SER A 30 -6.82 -0.61 13.70
N LYS A 31 -7.59 0.34 14.26
CA LYS A 31 -8.90 0.12 14.92
C LYS A 31 -8.90 -1.09 15.87
N PRO A 32 -8.06 -1.10 16.93
CA PRO A 32 -7.92 -2.25 17.82
C PRO A 32 -9.21 -2.62 18.58
N SER A 33 -10.11 -1.65 18.81
CA SER A 33 -11.42 -1.90 19.44
C SER A 33 -12.40 -2.68 18.56
N HIS A 34 -12.09 -2.86 17.27
CA HIS A 34 -12.93 -3.58 16.31
C HIS A 34 -12.32 -4.93 15.91
N ILE A 35 -11.27 -5.39 16.62
CA ILE A 35 -10.65 -6.68 16.36
C ILE A 35 -11.68 -7.78 16.54
N ILE A 36 -11.73 -8.67 15.56
CA ILE A 36 -12.66 -9.81 15.54
C ILE A 36 -11.86 -11.02 15.99
N SER A 37 -12.36 -11.77 16.98
CA SER A 37 -11.70 -13.03 17.35
C SER A 37 -11.69 -13.97 16.16
N LYS A 38 -10.73 -14.90 16.12
CA LYS A 38 -10.63 -15.85 15.02
C LYS A 38 -11.93 -16.66 14.84
N GLU A 39 -12.55 -17.08 15.94
CA GLU A 39 -13.82 -17.81 15.93
C GLU A 39 -14.98 -16.94 15.41
N GLY A 40 -15.01 -15.65 15.81
CA GLY A 40 -15.98 -14.69 15.29
C GLY A 40 -15.83 -14.47 13.79
N LEU A 41 -14.59 -14.37 13.32
CA LEU A 41 -14.27 -14.24 11.90
C LEU A 41 -14.70 -15.46 11.10
N GLU A 42 -14.40 -16.67 11.58
CA GLU A 42 -14.85 -17.92 10.96
C GLU A 42 -16.37 -18.00 10.85
N LEU A 43 -17.10 -17.54 11.87
CA LEU A 43 -18.56 -17.50 11.86
C LEU A 43 -19.10 -16.54 10.79
N MET A 44 -18.58 -15.31 10.73
CA MET A 44 -18.99 -14.33 9.71
C MET A 44 -18.71 -14.81 8.29
N LEU A 45 -17.54 -15.40 8.06
CA LEU A 45 -17.16 -15.93 6.75
C LEU A 45 -18.10 -17.07 6.33
N LYS A 46 -18.47 -17.95 7.27
CA LYS A 46 -19.44 -19.01 7.01
C LYS A 46 -20.82 -18.46 6.62
N GLU A 47 -21.31 -17.42 7.30
CA GLU A 47 -22.58 -16.77 6.96
C GLU A 47 -22.55 -16.15 5.56
N LYS A 48 -21.40 -15.60 5.15
CA LYS A 48 -21.19 -15.02 3.82
C LYS A 48 -20.80 -16.06 2.76
N SER A 49 -20.74 -17.35 3.10
CA SER A 49 -20.25 -18.42 2.21
C SER A 49 -18.86 -18.13 1.63
N LEU A 50 -17.99 -17.52 2.45
CA LEU A 50 -16.61 -17.19 2.11
C LEU A 50 -15.62 -18.01 2.94
N THR A 51 -14.40 -18.14 2.44
CA THR A 51 -13.26 -18.68 3.18
C THR A 51 -12.02 -17.85 2.89
N PHE A 52 -11.34 -17.43 3.95
CA PHE A 52 -10.10 -16.66 3.84
C PHE A 52 -8.86 -17.56 3.89
N PRO A 53 -7.77 -17.14 3.27
CA PRO A 53 -6.47 -17.75 3.51
C PRO A 53 -5.97 -17.45 4.93
N LYS A 54 -5.07 -18.31 5.42
CA LYS A 54 -4.57 -18.23 6.80
C LYS A 54 -3.91 -16.88 7.11
N SER A 55 -3.10 -16.36 6.18
CA SER A 55 -2.42 -15.06 6.29
C SER A 55 -3.40 -13.91 6.56
N LEU A 56 -4.53 -13.88 5.85
CA LEU A 56 -5.57 -12.87 6.01
C LEU A 56 -6.39 -13.07 7.30
N MET A 57 -6.67 -14.32 7.67
CA MET A 57 -7.27 -14.65 8.98
C MET A 57 -6.41 -14.16 10.14
N ASP A 58 -5.10 -14.43 10.07
CA ASP A 58 -4.14 -14.08 11.10
C ASP A 58 -4.01 -12.55 11.23
N PHE A 59 -4.10 -11.80 10.13
CA PHE A 59 -4.16 -10.32 10.16
C PHE A 59 -5.43 -9.79 10.83
N TYR A 60 -6.62 -10.23 10.38
CA TYR A 60 -7.88 -9.72 10.93
C TYR A 60 -8.13 -10.13 12.38
N SER A 61 -7.40 -11.13 12.87
CA SER A 61 -7.34 -11.47 14.30
C SER A 61 -6.49 -10.50 15.15
N GLN A 62 -5.65 -9.69 14.51
CA GLN A 62 -4.75 -8.71 15.16
C GLN A 62 -5.22 -7.26 14.95
N ALA A 63 -5.84 -6.94 13.82
CA ALA A 63 -6.27 -5.59 13.46
C ALA A 63 -7.50 -5.62 12.55
N ALA A 64 -8.43 -4.67 12.73
CA ALA A 64 -9.63 -4.61 11.89
C ALA A 64 -9.38 -3.91 10.54
N MET A 65 -8.32 -3.12 10.46
CA MET A 65 -7.76 -2.46 9.28
C MET A 65 -6.32 -2.05 9.59
N LEU A 66 -5.60 -1.50 8.61
CA LEU A 66 -4.34 -0.82 8.87
C LEU A 66 -4.17 0.35 7.90
N SER A 67 -4.06 1.56 8.42
CA SER A 67 -3.61 2.73 7.66
C SER A 67 -2.29 3.23 8.23
N LEU A 68 -1.26 3.19 7.40
CA LEU A 68 0.04 3.83 7.62
C LEU A 68 0.22 4.86 6.52
N THR A 69 0.59 6.08 6.89
CA THR A 69 0.91 7.13 5.91
C THR A 69 2.07 7.96 6.43
N TRP A 70 2.92 8.39 5.52
CA TRP A 70 3.97 9.37 5.79
C TRP A 70 4.17 10.22 4.55
N ILE A 71 4.57 11.48 4.77
CA ILE A 71 4.84 12.44 3.72
C ILE A 71 6.14 13.19 3.99
N ILE A 72 6.75 13.74 2.94
CA ILE A 72 7.89 14.65 3.11
C ILE A 72 7.44 15.89 3.88
N VAL A 73 8.22 16.29 4.89
CA VAL A 73 7.97 17.54 5.64
C VAL A 73 7.94 18.75 4.71
N ASP A 74 7.16 19.75 5.08
CA ASP A 74 7.15 21.05 4.42
C ASP A 74 7.51 22.16 5.39
N GLU A 75 7.55 23.39 4.89
CA GLU A 75 7.91 24.60 5.64
C GLU A 75 7.16 24.82 6.98
N ARG A 76 6.06 24.10 7.24
CA ARG A 76 5.33 24.14 8.52
C ARG A 76 6.01 23.34 9.63
N PHE A 77 6.97 22.47 9.30
CA PHE A 77 7.75 21.67 10.24
C PHE A 77 9.12 22.28 10.55
N ARG A 78 9.68 21.92 11.72
CA ARG A 78 11.03 22.36 12.12
C ARG A 78 12.07 21.78 11.13
N ASN A 79 12.86 22.64 10.51
CA ASN A 79 13.78 22.33 9.40
C ASN A 79 13.10 21.87 8.09
N GLY A 80 11.79 22.10 7.97
CA GLY A 80 11.01 21.69 6.81
C GLY A 80 11.47 22.33 5.52
N LYS A 81 11.89 23.62 5.56
CA LYS A 81 12.41 24.33 4.38
C LYS A 81 13.69 23.70 3.84
N GLU A 82 14.65 23.41 4.71
CA GLU A 82 15.93 22.81 4.33
C GLU A 82 15.74 21.39 3.79
N ARG A 83 14.84 20.61 4.40
CA ARG A 83 14.52 19.25 3.94
C ARG A 83 13.78 19.24 2.62
N GLU A 84 12.79 20.11 2.46
CA GLU A 84 12.05 20.29 1.23
C GLU A 84 12.96 20.73 0.07
N ALA A 85 13.94 21.60 0.36
CA ALA A 85 14.94 22.04 -0.61
C ALA A 85 15.78 20.88 -1.18
N LEU A 86 16.13 19.85 -0.38
CA LEU A 86 16.87 18.68 -0.86
C LEU A 86 16.19 18.01 -2.06
N PHE A 87 14.86 17.98 -2.06
CA PHE A 87 14.07 17.38 -3.13
C PHE A 87 13.71 18.39 -4.24
N LYS A 88 13.31 19.61 -3.87
CA LYS A 88 12.97 20.66 -4.85
C LYS A 88 14.17 21.07 -5.70
N GLU A 89 15.36 21.04 -5.12
CA GLU A 89 16.58 21.46 -5.80
C GLU A 89 17.27 20.33 -6.56
N ASP A 90 16.87 19.08 -6.33
CA ASP A 90 17.40 17.91 -7.02
C ASP A 90 17.27 18.08 -8.55
N PRO A 91 18.38 17.97 -9.30
CA PRO A 91 18.37 18.20 -10.74
C PRO A 91 17.43 17.27 -11.52
N TRP A 92 17.24 16.04 -11.03
CA TRP A 92 16.38 15.06 -11.68
C TRP A 92 14.90 15.38 -11.41
N ILE A 93 14.52 15.70 -10.17
CA ILE A 93 13.16 16.15 -9.84
C ILE A 93 12.77 17.41 -10.62
N LYS A 94 13.67 18.40 -10.69
CA LYS A 94 13.43 19.62 -11.47
C LYS A 94 13.12 19.28 -12.92
N LYS A 95 14.01 18.53 -13.56
CA LYS A 95 13.90 18.19 -14.98
C LYS A 95 12.68 17.34 -15.30
N GLU A 96 12.42 16.28 -14.52
CA GLU A 96 11.39 15.30 -14.85
C GLU A 96 9.99 15.75 -14.40
N TYR A 97 9.87 16.59 -13.36
CA TYR A 97 8.58 17.02 -12.82
C TYR A 97 8.37 18.53 -12.85
N LEU A 98 9.20 19.31 -12.15
CA LEU A 98 8.88 20.73 -11.90
C LEU A 98 8.93 21.57 -13.19
N ASP A 99 9.96 21.37 -14.01
CA ASP A 99 10.11 22.06 -15.30
C ASP A 99 9.07 21.60 -16.33
N ASN A 100 8.48 20.41 -16.12
CA ASN A 100 7.37 19.87 -16.90
C ASN A 100 5.99 20.32 -16.39
N GLY A 101 5.95 21.25 -15.42
CA GLY A 101 4.72 21.89 -14.94
C GLY A 101 3.98 21.12 -13.84
N TYR A 102 4.55 20.03 -13.30
CA TYR A 102 3.99 19.39 -12.12
C TYR A 102 4.17 20.29 -10.89
N SER A 103 3.13 20.39 -10.07
CA SER A 103 3.21 21.12 -8.81
C SER A 103 4.11 20.38 -7.81
N TRP A 104 4.70 21.14 -6.89
CA TRP A 104 5.46 20.52 -5.80
C TRP A 104 4.61 19.58 -4.95
N GLU A 105 3.34 19.91 -4.70
CA GLU A 105 2.44 19.01 -3.95
C GLU A 105 2.22 17.67 -4.66
N ALA A 106 2.14 17.66 -6.00
CA ALA A 106 2.08 16.42 -6.76
C ALA A 106 3.36 15.59 -6.57
N VAL A 107 4.54 16.23 -6.64
CA VAL A 107 5.83 15.55 -6.40
C VAL A 107 5.92 15.01 -4.96
N LYS A 108 5.45 15.78 -3.96
CA LYS A 108 5.40 15.30 -2.57
C LYS A 108 4.57 14.04 -2.44
N ILE A 109 3.39 13.97 -3.05
CA ILE A 109 2.54 12.77 -3.02
C ILE A 109 3.28 11.57 -3.63
N LEU A 110 4.03 11.77 -4.72
CA LEU A 110 4.81 10.70 -5.35
C LEU A 110 6.00 10.23 -4.50
N LEU A 111 6.61 11.11 -3.71
CA LEU A 111 7.70 10.81 -2.79
C LEU A 111 7.24 10.31 -1.41
N SER A 112 5.94 10.36 -1.14
CA SER A 112 5.33 9.94 0.13
C SER A 112 5.15 8.43 0.16
N GLY A 113 4.51 7.91 1.21
CA GLY A 113 4.14 6.50 1.27
C GLY A 113 2.84 6.24 2.03
N ASN A 114 2.16 5.16 1.65
CA ASN A 114 0.96 4.69 2.31
C ASN A 114 0.78 3.17 2.19
N LEU A 115 0.15 2.60 3.21
CA LEU A 115 -0.40 1.24 3.23
C LEU A 115 -1.78 1.34 3.89
N ASN A 116 -2.84 1.02 3.15
CA ASN A 116 -4.23 1.19 3.58
C ASN A 116 -4.97 -0.12 3.45
N ILE A 117 -4.64 -1.08 4.32
CA ILE A 117 -5.37 -2.33 4.41
C ILE A 117 -6.81 -2.07 4.82
N SER A 118 -7.72 -2.50 3.98
CA SER A 118 -9.14 -2.28 4.09
C SER A 118 -9.72 -2.87 5.38
N GLU A 119 -10.80 -2.24 5.85
CA GLU A 119 -11.69 -2.90 6.80
C GLU A 119 -12.34 -4.14 6.18
N ILE A 120 -12.62 -5.12 7.02
CA ILE A 120 -13.10 -6.44 6.60
C ILE A 120 -14.43 -6.40 5.84
N GLN A 121 -15.35 -5.49 6.19
CA GLN A 121 -16.67 -5.41 5.54
C GLN A 121 -16.55 -5.14 4.04
N ASN A 122 -15.56 -4.35 3.61
CA ASN A 122 -15.28 -4.08 2.20
C ASN A 122 -14.75 -5.31 1.43
N ILE A 123 -14.48 -6.42 2.12
CA ILE A 123 -14.03 -7.70 1.56
C ILE A 123 -15.16 -8.73 1.59
N ILE A 124 -15.96 -8.77 2.65
CA ILE A 124 -16.95 -9.83 2.88
C ILE A 124 -18.38 -9.44 2.50
N ASP A 125 -18.72 -8.16 2.48
CA ASP A 125 -20.04 -7.68 2.09
C ASP A 125 -20.02 -7.16 0.65
N ILE A 126 -20.93 -7.68 -0.17
CA ILE A 126 -20.97 -7.33 -1.59
C ILE A 126 -21.39 -5.88 -1.82
N GLU A 127 -22.23 -5.31 -0.96
CA GLU A 127 -22.65 -3.90 -1.09
C GLU A 127 -21.50 -2.97 -0.73
N ASP A 128 -20.71 -3.30 0.29
CA ASP A 128 -19.49 -2.56 0.61
C ASP A 128 -18.45 -2.71 -0.51
N VAL A 129 -18.27 -3.91 -1.08
CA VAL A 129 -17.39 -4.12 -2.25
C VAL A 129 -17.82 -3.23 -3.44
N LYS A 130 -19.12 -3.06 -3.70
CA LYS A 130 -19.59 -2.13 -4.75
C LYS A 130 -19.18 -0.69 -4.47
N SER A 131 -19.26 -0.25 -3.21
CA SER A 131 -18.89 1.12 -2.82
C SER A 131 -17.40 1.45 -3.09
N THR A 132 -16.55 0.44 -3.16
CA THR A 132 -15.12 0.58 -3.46
C THR A 132 -14.81 0.70 -4.96
N GLY A 133 -15.80 0.47 -5.84
CA GLY A 133 -15.60 0.36 -7.29
C GLY A 133 -15.01 -0.98 -7.75
N MET A 134 -14.58 -1.85 -6.83
CA MET A 134 -13.95 -3.13 -7.18
C MET A 134 -14.93 -4.13 -7.83
N TYR A 135 -16.23 -3.99 -7.54
CA TYR A 135 -17.28 -4.77 -8.20
C TYR A 135 -17.30 -4.52 -9.72
N ASP A 136 -17.32 -3.25 -10.13
CA ASP A 136 -17.36 -2.86 -11.54
C ASP A 136 -16.02 -3.12 -12.24
N ALA A 137 -14.92 -2.95 -11.53
CA ALA A 137 -13.59 -3.30 -12.04
C ALA A 137 -13.42 -4.81 -12.30
N ALA A 138 -14.07 -5.69 -11.51
CA ALA A 138 -14.10 -7.11 -11.85
C ALA A 138 -14.85 -7.35 -13.18
N ILE A 139 -15.96 -6.65 -13.39
CA ILE A 139 -16.78 -6.76 -14.61
C ILE A 139 -16.02 -6.25 -15.85
N SER A 140 -15.30 -5.12 -15.74
CA SER A 140 -14.52 -4.57 -16.86
C SER A 140 -13.42 -5.52 -17.34
N LEU A 141 -12.87 -6.31 -16.41
CA LEU A 141 -11.89 -7.37 -16.69
C LEU A 141 -12.52 -8.68 -17.21
N GLY A 142 -13.84 -8.73 -17.40
CA GLY A 142 -14.56 -9.93 -17.86
C GLY A 142 -14.77 -11.00 -16.78
N LEU A 143 -14.61 -10.65 -15.50
CA LEU A 143 -14.95 -11.51 -14.35
C LEU A 143 -16.40 -11.22 -13.89
N ASN A 144 -16.93 -12.03 -12.97
CA ASN A 144 -18.20 -11.68 -12.35
C ASN A 144 -18.01 -10.55 -11.34
N GLY A 145 -19.03 -9.70 -11.21
CA GLY A 145 -19.05 -8.66 -10.20
C GLY A 145 -18.90 -9.27 -8.80
N GLY A 146 -17.84 -8.88 -8.11
CA GLY A 146 -17.47 -9.43 -6.81
C GLY A 146 -16.47 -10.58 -6.82
N ASP A 147 -15.94 -10.97 -7.98
CA ASP A 147 -14.83 -11.93 -8.04
C ASP A 147 -13.51 -11.32 -7.54
N LEU A 148 -13.42 -9.99 -7.42
CA LEU A 148 -12.29 -9.28 -6.83
C LEU A 148 -12.68 -8.62 -5.50
N ARG A 149 -11.90 -8.90 -4.45
CA ARG A 149 -12.05 -8.26 -3.12
C ARG A 149 -10.87 -7.33 -2.84
N PRO A 150 -11.11 -6.04 -2.56
CA PRO A 150 -10.04 -5.09 -2.32
C PRO A 150 -9.41 -5.31 -0.94
N ILE A 151 -8.08 -5.38 -0.90
CA ILE A 151 -7.31 -5.59 0.32
C ILE A 151 -6.58 -4.32 0.72
N ASP A 152 -5.97 -3.60 -0.23
CA ASP A 152 -5.19 -2.38 0.02
C ASP A 152 -5.53 -1.31 -1.02
N PHE A 153 -5.72 -0.07 -0.57
CA PHE A 153 -6.11 1.05 -1.42
C PHE A 153 -4.99 2.07 -1.62
N ASN A 154 -4.71 2.35 -2.89
CA ASN A 154 -3.95 3.49 -3.34
C ASN A 154 -4.76 4.22 -4.44
N GLU A 155 -4.44 5.48 -4.72
CA GLU A 155 -5.18 6.37 -5.62
C GLU A 155 -5.38 5.78 -7.03
N TYR A 156 -4.34 5.15 -7.59
CA TYR A 156 -4.35 4.58 -8.95
C TYR A 156 -4.24 3.06 -9.01
N ALA A 157 -4.03 2.41 -7.87
CA ALA A 157 -3.82 0.96 -7.82
C ALA A 157 -4.44 0.37 -6.55
N VAL A 158 -5.19 -0.72 -6.71
CA VAL A 158 -5.85 -1.42 -5.60
C VAL A 158 -5.32 -2.84 -5.57
N ALA A 159 -4.70 -3.25 -4.45
CA ALA A 159 -4.36 -4.64 -4.27
C ALA A 159 -5.62 -5.42 -3.89
N CYS A 160 -5.86 -6.54 -4.55
CA CYS A 160 -7.07 -7.32 -4.39
C CYS A 160 -6.79 -8.83 -4.42
N MET A 161 -7.76 -9.62 -3.95
CA MET A 161 -7.71 -11.08 -4.01
C MET A 161 -8.90 -11.59 -4.81
N LYS A 162 -8.70 -12.70 -5.52
CA LYS A 162 -9.77 -13.36 -6.29
C LYS A 162 -10.61 -14.26 -5.42
N VAL A 163 -11.91 -14.28 -5.67
CA VAL A 163 -12.84 -15.27 -5.12
C VAL A 163 -13.09 -16.34 -6.16
N GLU A 164 -12.84 -17.59 -5.79
CA GLU A 164 -13.17 -18.75 -6.63
C GLU A 164 -13.93 -19.77 -5.77
N ASN A 165 -15.18 -20.08 -6.15
CA ASN A 165 -16.04 -21.01 -5.41
C ASN A 165 -16.17 -20.66 -3.92
N GLY A 166 -16.33 -19.37 -3.61
CA GLY A 166 -16.41 -18.87 -2.22
C GLY A 166 -15.07 -18.81 -1.50
N LYS A 167 -13.94 -19.17 -2.12
CA LYS A 167 -12.62 -19.10 -1.50
C LYS A 167 -11.86 -17.88 -1.99
N LEU A 168 -11.36 -17.03 -1.08
CA LEU A 168 -10.32 -16.08 -1.42
C LEU A 168 -9.02 -16.84 -1.68
N ILE A 169 -8.55 -16.78 -2.91
CA ILE A 169 -7.29 -17.42 -3.31
C ILE A 169 -6.14 -16.65 -2.66
N ASP A 170 -5.19 -17.36 -2.04
CA ASP A 170 -4.03 -16.80 -1.35
C ASP A 170 -2.97 -16.26 -2.33
N ASN A 171 -3.39 -15.33 -3.16
CA ASN A 171 -2.59 -14.62 -4.14
C ASN A 171 -3.11 -13.20 -4.28
N VAL A 172 -2.21 -12.24 -4.11
CA VAL A 172 -2.53 -10.83 -4.29
C VAL A 172 -2.38 -10.46 -5.77
N TYR A 173 -3.36 -9.74 -6.27
CA TYR A 173 -3.35 -9.10 -7.58
C TYR A 173 -3.32 -7.59 -7.38
N LEU A 174 -2.71 -6.87 -8.32
CA LEU A 174 -2.77 -5.42 -8.36
C LEU A 174 -3.65 -4.99 -9.52
N TYR A 175 -4.81 -4.44 -9.21
CA TYR A 175 -5.67 -3.82 -10.20
C TYR A 175 -5.23 -2.36 -10.43
N THR A 176 -5.04 -2.01 -11.69
CA THR A 176 -4.90 -0.62 -12.16
C THR A 176 -6.05 -0.30 -13.09
N GLY A 177 -6.43 0.97 -13.19
CA GLY A 177 -7.61 1.40 -13.96
C GLY A 177 -8.35 2.58 -13.33
N PHE A 178 -8.07 2.87 -12.07
CA PHE A 178 -8.52 4.08 -11.41
C PHE A 178 -7.66 5.29 -11.80
N GLY A 179 -8.26 6.48 -11.78
CA GLY A 179 -7.56 7.75 -11.96
C GLY A 179 -6.85 7.96 -13.30
N GLY A 180 -7.24 7.21 -14.35
CA GLY A 180 -6.69 7.36 -15.71
C GLY A 180 -5.44 6.52 -16.00
N PHE A 181 -5.03 5.63 -15.09
CA PHE A 181 -4.00 4.64 -15.39
C PHE A 181 -4.56 3.54 -16.31
N PRO A 182 -3.78 2.97 -17.24
CA PRO A 182 -4.25 1.87 -18.08
C PRO A 182 -4.84 0.72 -17.24
N GLU A 183 -6.00 0.25 -17.66
CA GLU A 183 -6.68 -0.83 -16.98
C GLU A 183 -5.90 -2.15 -17.14
N ALA A 184 -5.55 -2.77 -16.01
CA ALA A 184 -4.86 -4.05 -15.99
C ALA A 184 -5.05 -4.76 -14.64
N LEU A 185 -4.92 -6.08 -14.66
CA LEU A 185 -4.85 -6.90 -13.45
C LEU A 185 -3.51 -7.64 -13.43
N HIS A 186 -2.58 -7.16 -12.61
CA HIS A 186 -1.26 -7.75 -12.47
C HIS A 186 -1.28 -8.85 -11.42
N ASP A 187 -0.82 -10.05 -11.78
CA ASP A 187 -0.57 -11.11 -10.82
C ASP A 187 0.74 -10.84 -10.08
N MET A 188 0.66 -10.55 -8.77
CA MET A 188 1.85 -10.30 -7.96
C MET A 188 2.58 -11.58 -7.57
N LYS A 189 1.95 -12.76 -7.69
CA LYS A 189 2.54 -14.06 -7.31
C LYS A 189 3.05 -14.11 -5.87
N VAL A 190 2.36 -13.40 -4.98
CA VAL A 190 2.65 -13.36 -3.55
C VAL A 190 1.38 -13.58 -2.76
N ASN A 191 1.50 -14.25 -1.62
CA ASN A 191 0.41 -14.33 -0.66
C ASN A 191 0.28 -13.01 0.13
N PHE A 192 -0.76 -12.90 0.97
CA PHE A 192 -0.99 -11.68 1.72
C PHE A 192 0.11 -11.36 2.76
N GLU A 193 0.74 -12.37 3.36
CA GLU A 193 1.84 -12.15 4.30
C GLU A 193 3.06 -11.55 3.59
N GLN A 194 3.45 -12.12 2.46
CA GLN A 194 4.52 -11.62 1.60
C GLN A 194 4.22 -10.23 1.04
N TYR A 195 2.95 -9.91 0.78
CA TYR A 195 2.53 -8.56 0.41
C TYR A 195 2.86 -7.53 1.52
N LEU A 196 2.58 -7.87 2.78
CA LEU A 196 2.93 -7.00 3.92
C LEU A 196 4.44 -6.91 4.13
N GLU A 197 5.19 -7.98 3.89
CA GLU A 197 6.67 -7.96 3.91
C GLU A 197 7.23 -7.02 2.83
N LEU A 198 6.70 -7.08 1.61
CA LEU A 198 7.06 -6.17 0.52
C LEU A 198 6.72 -4.71 0.87
N ALA A 199 5.54 -4.46 1.43
CA ALA A 199 5.16 -3.14 1.91
C ALA A 199 6.18 -2.62 2.96
N TYR A 200 6.55 -3.46 3.92
CA TYR A 200 7.54 -3.12 4.94
C TYR A 200 8.92 -2.83 4.35
N LYS A 201 9.41 -3.64 3.40
CA LYS A 201 10.70 -3.41 2.72
C LYS A 201 10.71 -2.09 1.97
N ALA A 202 9.62 -1.82 1.25
CA ALA A 202 9.40 -0.56 0.55
C ALA A 202 9.09 0.63 1.45
N LYS A 203 8.96 0.43 2.77
CA LYS A 203 8.45 1.45 3.72
C LYS A 203 7.14 2.06 3.24
N CYS A 204 6.34 1.26 2.54
CA CYS A 204 5.09 1.66 1.91
C CYS A 204 5.25 2.85 0.95
N PHE A 205 6.42 3.05 0.34
CA PHE A 205 6.69 4.11 -0.64
C PHE A 205 5.60 4.14 -1.72
N ASN A 206 5.12 5.32 -2.11
CA ASN A 206 3.94 5.42 -2.94
C ASN A 206 4.10 4.62 -4.25
N TYR A 207 3.09 3.83 -4.60
CA TYR A 207 3.12 2.90 -5.74
C TYR A 207 4.25 1.85 -5.69
N TRP A 208 4.71 1.43 -4.49
CA TRP A 208 5.65 0.33 -4.33
C TRP A 208 5.14 -0.98 -4.96
N ASN A 209 3.84 -1.24 -4.85
CA ASN A 209 3.17 -2.43 -5.40
C ASN A 209 3.23 -2.42 -6.94
N LEU A 210 3.08 -1.26 -7.57
CA LEU A 210 3.25 -1.07 -9.00
C LEU A 210 4.71 -1.25 -9.43
N THR A 211 5.66 -0.69 -8.66
CA THR A 211 7.11 -0.95 -8.87
C THR A 211 7.45 -2.42 -8.73
N TYR A 212 6.82 -3.13 -7.79
CA TYR A 212 7.00 -4.56 -7.67
C TYR A 212 6.50 -5.29 -8.92
N CYS A 213 5.33 -4.94 -9.46
CA CYS A 213 4.79 -5.61 -10.65
C CYS A 213 5.56 -5.29 -11.93
N LEU A 214 5.92 -4.02 -12.13
CA LEU A 214 6.42 -3.50 -13.41
C LEU A 214 7.93 -3.26 -13.43
N LYS A 215 8.59 -3.28 -12.26
CA LYS A 215 10.02 -2.98 -12.09
C LYS A 215 10.36 -1.64 -12.74
N GLU A 216 11.40 -1.59 -13.57
CA GLU A 216 11.86 -0.43 -14.33
C GLU A 216 10.79 0.24 -15.21
N LYS A 217 9.70 -0.47 -15.53
CA LYS A 217 8.57 0.10 -16.29
C LYS A 217 7.58 0.88 -15.42
N SER A 218 7.71 0.81 -14.10
CA SER A 218 6.87 1.56 -13.17
C SER A 218 7.25 3.04 -13.16
N PRO A 219 6.29 3.97 -13.20
CA PRO A 219 6.58 5.40 -13.06
C PRO A 219 7.23 5.75 -11.71
N SER A 220 7.03 4.94 -10.68
CA SER A 220 7.63 5.12 -9.36
C SER A 220 9.01 4.45 -9.19
N TYR A 221 9.52 3.73 -10.20
CA TYR A 221 10.80 3.02 -10.08
C TYR A 221 11.97 3.98 -9.85
N GLU A 222 12.13 4.99 -10.71
CA GLU A 222 13.23 5.96 -10.57
C GLU A 222 13.10 6.81 -9.31
N LEU A 223 11.86 7.14 -8.91
CA LEU A 223 11.59 7.83 -7.66
C LEU A 223 12.07 7.00 -6.47
N MET A 224 11.63 5.75 -6.39
CA MET A 224 12.00 4.84 -5.30
C MET A 224 13.51 4.60 -5.29
N LYS A 225 14.13 4.30 -6.44
CA LYS A 225 15.56 4.05 -6.58
C LYS A 225 16.43 5.23 -6.15
N ARG A 226 16.02 6.46 -6.45
CA ARG A 226 16.83 7.66 -6.16
C ARG A 226 16.60 8.16 -4.74
N PHE A 227 15.34 8.19 -4.32
CA PHE A 227 14.96 8.95 -3.12
C PHE A 227 14.73 8.09 -1.89
N PHE A 228 14.57 6.77 -2.01
CA PHE A 228 14.50 5.92 -0.83
C PHE A 228 15.69 6.11 0.15
N PRO A 229 16.97 6.09 -0.28
CA PRO A 229 18.09 6.32 0.64
C PRO A 229 18.18 7.77 1.15
N ILE A 230 17.60 8.73 0.43
CA ILE A 230 17.55 10.14 0.85
C ILE A 230 16.48 10.34 1.93
N ILE A 231 15.36 9.64 1.80
CA ILE A 231 14.22 9.68 2.72
C ILE A 231 14.50 8.88 3.99
N PHE A 232 15.15 7.72 3.85
CA PHE A 232 15.48 6.79 4.92
C PHE A 232 17.00 6.56 5.06
N PRO A 233 17.81 7.62 5.29
CA PRO A 233 19.27 7.50 5.34
C PRO A 233 19.80 6.62 6.48
N GLN A 234 18.98 6.36 7.49
CA GLN A 234 19.27 5.51 8.63
C GLN A 234 19.03 4.01 8.36
N ILE A 235 18.46 3.67 7.20
CA ILE A 235 18.06 2.30 6.85
C ILE A 235 18.90 1.83 5.67
N ASP A 236 19.42 0.61 5.76
CA ASP A 236 20.01 -0.07 4.60
C ASP A 236 18.89 -0.53 3.64
N PRO A 237 18.83 -0.04 2.40
CA PRO A 237 17.72 -0.36 1.50
C PRO A 237 17.72 -1.83 1.05
N ASP A 238 16.66 -2.58 1.41
CA ASP A 238 16.39 -3.92 0.87
C ASP A 238 15.33 -3.86 -0.24
N LEU A 239 15.73 -3.40 -1.43
CA LEU A 239 14.82 -3.19 -2.57
C LEU A 239 15.06 -4.14 -3.76
N LYS A 240 15.80 -5.23 -3.54
CA LYS A 240 16.14 -6.17 -4.63
C LYS A 240 14.90 -6.79 -5.28
N GLU A 241 13.87 -7.09 -4.48
CA GLU A 241 12.59 -7.59 -4.97
C GLU A 241 11.87 -6.59 -5.87
N PHE A 242 12.26 -5.31 -5.88
CA PHE A 242 11.73 -4.26 -6.75
C PHE A 242 12.59 -4.04 -8.00
N GLY A 243 13.66 -4.83 -8.19
CA GLY A 243 14.63 -4.66 -9.27
C GLY A 243 15.56 -3.47 -9.05
N ILE A 244 15.77 -3.07 -7.79
CA ILE A 244 16.64 -1.96 -7.40
C ILE A 244 17.80 -2.52 -6.58
N GLU A 245 19.02 -2.33 -7.08
CA GLU A 245 20.27 -2.65 -6.40
C GLU A 245 21.10 -1.35 -6.27
N TYR A 246 21.73 -1.16 -5.11
CA TYR A 246 22.51 0.03 -4.73
C TYR A 246 24.01 -0.23 -4.78
#